data_AF-V5I848-F1
#
_entry.id   AF-V5I848-F1
#
_cell.length_a   1.000
_cell.length_b   1.000
_cell.length_c   1.000
_cell.angle_alpha   90.00
_cell.angle_beta   90.00
_cell.angle_gamma   90.00
#
_symmetry.space_group_name_H-M   'P 1'
#
loop_
_entity.id
_entity.type
_entity.pdbx_description
1 polymer ?
#
loop_
_entity_poly.entity_id
_entity_poly.type
_entity_poly.pdbx_seq_one_letter_code
_entity_poly.pdbx_strand_id
1 'polypeptide(L)'
;MYGEVIADNLLFLHAFSGCDTTSAAYNIGKMKFLATLETRPELASGTALFLNERVDPTLLTAVGERFFISLYGGNKDDSLDSLRYKRFAKSVTKNTFNLSSLPPTQDTARLHSLRVYHQVQSWLGNYNDPQDWVWKKYGQILMPIQSSKPPAPPELLKLIFCRCKGNCGAMCGCRKAGLKCSAVCLNCSGETCSNIMEISKLIEENDFEDELPTMTPLHSPSFLNNSISEAQPDPESQPGTSKRLRTQ
;
A
#
# COMPACT_ATOMS: atom_id res chain seq x y z
N MET A 1 32.05 6.18 15.87
CA MET A 1 30.73 5.60 16.18
C MET A 1 29.78 5.52 14.97
N TYR A 2 29.57 6.55 14.15
CA TYR A 2 28.68 6.40 12.96
C TYR A 2 29.24 5.49 11.85
N GLY A 3 30.57 5.52 11.64
CA GLY A 3 31.22 4.68 10.62
C GLY A 3 31.07 3.18 10.86
N GLU A 4 31.04 2.74 12.12
CA GLU A 4 30.90 1.31 12.47
C GLU A 4 29.50 0.80 12.12
N VAL A 5 28.44 1.52 12.50
CA VAL A 5 27.05 1.13 12.18
C VAL A 5 26.83 1.01 10.67
N ILE A 6 27.39 1.93 9.87
CA ILE A 6 27.29 1.85 8.40
C ILE A 6 28.10 0.70 7.85
N ALA A 7 29.31 0.47 8.35
CA ALA A 7 30.16 -0.64 7.92
C ALA A 7 29.48 -1.99 8.20
N ASP A 8 28.93 -2.16 9.40
CA ASP A 8 28.25 -3.39 9.83
C ASP A 8 27.00 -3.67 9.00
N ASN A 9 26.36 -2.63 8.45
CA ASN A 9 25.13 -2.74 7.66
C ASN A 9 25.34 -2.54 6.16
N LEU A 10 26.59 -2.53 5.68
CA LEU A 10 26.91 -2.17 4.29
C LEU A 10 26.21 -3.08 3.27
N LEU A 11 26.21 -4.40 3.50
CA LEU A 11 25.56 -5.36 2.60
C LEU A 11 24.05 -5.12 2.52
N PHE A 12 23.41 -4.93 3.67
CA PHE A 12 21.99 -4.59 3.74
C PHE A 12 21.72 -3.28 3.00
N LEU A 13 22.45 -2.21 3.30
CA LEU A 13 22.26 -0.89 2.69
C LEU A 13 22.45 -0.93 1.18
N HIS A 14 23.44 -1.69 0.69
CA HIS A 14 23.69 -1.84 -0.75
C HIS A 14 22.54 -2.57 -1.45
N ALA A 15 22.12 -3.73 -0.95
CA ALA A 15 21.03 -4.50 -1.54
C ALA A 15 19.66 -3.81 -1.38
N PHE A 16 19.37 -3.24 -0.21
CA PHE A 16 18.07 -2.65 0.10
C PHE A 16 17.82 -1.33 -0.65
N SER A 17 18.88 -0.55 -0.92
CA SER A 17 18.79 0.64 -1.77
C SER A 17 18.72 0.34 -3.28
N GLY A 18 19.05 -0.89 -3.68
CA GLY A 18 19.04 -1.36 -5.06
C GLY A 18 20.43 -1.79 -5.55
N CYS A 19 20.48 -3.01 -6.07
CA CYS A 19 21.60 -3.63 -6.79
C CYS A 19 21.07 -4.43 -7.99
N ASP A 20 21.91 -5.21 -8.67
CA ASP A 20 21.54 -5.88 -9.93
C ASP A 20 20.35 -6.85 -9.79
N THR A 21 20.11 -7.39 -8.59
CA THR A 21 19.07 -8.40 -8.32
C THR A 21 17.90 -7.87 -7.49
N THR A 22 17.96 -6.62 -7.02
CA THR A 22 16.92 -6.02 -6.17
C THR A 22 16.34 -4.76 -6.81
N SER A 23 15.08 -4.47 -6.51
CA SER A 23 14.44 -3.24 -6.98
C SER A 23 15.04 -2.00 -6.29
N ALA A 24 14.93 -0.83 -6.93
CA ALA A 24 15.33 0.43 -6.35
C ALA A 24 14.12 1.36 -6.15
N ALA A 25 14.15 2.17 -5.10
CA ALA A 25 13.14 3.19 -4.88
C ALA A 25 13.32 4.35 -5.87
N TYR A 26 12.24 4.73 -6.57
CA TYR A 26 12.30 5.75 -7.61
C TYR A 26 12.75 7.10 -7.07
N ASN A 27 13.78 7.68 -7.71
CA ASN A 27 14.35 8.99 -7.37
C ASN A 27 14.79 9.12 -5.89
N ILE A 28 15.24 8.01 -5.28
CA ILE A 28 15.88 8.01 -3.98
C ILE A 28 17.30 7.46 -4.12
N GLY A 29 18.30 8.32 -3.85
CA GLY A 29 19.70 7.92 -3.89
C GLY A 29 20.16 7.14 -2.65
N LYS A 30 21.24 6.37 -2.79
CA LYS A 30 21.83 5.53 -1.72
C LYS A 30 22.17 6.33 -0.45
N MET A 31 22.62 7.57 -0.59
CA MET A 31 22.91 8.47 0.54
C MET A 31 21.71 8.69 1.45
N LYS A 32 20.47 8.65 0.93
CA LYS A 32 19.28 8.80 1.76
C LYS A 32 19.03 7.57 2.64
N PHE A 33 19.40 6.37 2.18
CA PHE A 33 19.31 5.15 3.00
C PHE A 33 20.33 5.21 4.15
N LEU A 34 21.57 5.65 3.87
CA LEU A 34 22.59 5.88 4.89
C LEU A 34 22.10 6.90 5.94
N ALA A 35 21.67 8.08 5.49
CA ALA A 35 21.15 9.12 6.38
C ALA A 35 19.93 8.65 7.19
N THR A 36 19.08 7.78 6.62
CA THR A 36 17.93 7.20 7.35
C THR A 36 18.41 6.35 8.50
N LEU A 37 19.43 5.51 8.31
CA LEU A 37 19.97 4.67 9.38
C LEU A 37 20.74 5.51 10.42
N GLU A 38 21.49 6.52 9.99
CA GLU A 38 22.22 7.43 10.89
C GLU A 38 21.28 8.23 11.80
N THR A 39 20.16 8.74 11.25
CA THR A 39 19.19 9.54 12.00
C THR A 39 18.20 8.70 12.80
N ARG A 40 18.13 7.39 12.56
CA ARG A 40 17.24 6.43 13.20
C ARG A 40 18.01 5.18 13.65
N PRO A 41 18.91 5.30 14.65
CA PRO A 41 19.75 4.19 15.09
C PRO A 41 18.94 2.99 15.63
N GLU A 42 17.69 3.22 16.05
CA GLU A 42 16.77 2.14 16.43
C GLU A 42 16.46 1.15 15.30
N LEU A 43 16.71 1.53 14.04
CA LEU A 43 16.54 0.63 12.89
C LEU A 43 17.72 -0.35 12.75
N ALA A 44 18.89 -0.03 13.30
CA ALA A 44 20.12 -0.80 13.10
C ALA A 44 20.04 -2.23 13.66
N SER A 45 19.34 -2.42 14.78
CA SER A 45 19.10 -3.75 15.35
C SER A 45 18.26 -4.63 14.42
N GLY A 46 17.30 -4.03 13.72
CA GLY A 46 16.49 -4.73 12.72
C GLY A 46 17.29 -5.07 11.47
N THR A 47 18.11 -4.15 10.96
CA THR A 47 18.89 -4.38 9.73
C THR A 47 19.92 -5.50 9.88
N ALA A 48 20.44 -5.71 11.09
CA ALA A 48 21.31 -6.84 11.40
C ALA A 48 20.64 -8.22 11.16
N LEU A 49 19.31 -8.32 11.22
CA LEU A 49 18.60 -9.57 10.91
C LEU A 49 18.84 -10.06 9.48
N PHE A 50 19.15 -9.15 8.54
CA PHE A 50 19.45 -9.52 7.16
C PHE A 50 20.79 -10.26 7.02
N LEU A 51 21.66 -10.15 8.03
CA LEU A 51 22.96 -10.81 8.09
C LEU A 51 22.87 -12.21 8.72
N ASN A 52 21.79 -12.50 9.45
CA ASN A 52 21.61 -13.79 10.12
C ASN A 52 21.27 -14.89 9.11
N GLU A 53 21.97 -16.03 9.21
CA GLU A 53 21.75 -17.20 8.35
C GLU A 53 20.30 -17.73 8.43
N ARG A 54 19.66 -17.59 9.59
CA ARG A 54 18.27 -17.98 9.80
C ARG A 54 17.49 -16.84 10.42
N VAL A 55 16.35 -16.54 9.83
CA VAL A 55 15.42 -15.51 10.29
C VAL A 55 13.99 -15.94 9.94
N ASP A 56 13.04 -15.56 10.78
CA ASP A 56 11.63 -15.65 10.41
C ASP A 56 11.32 -14.63 9.29
N PRO A 57 10.80 -15.07 8.12
CA PRO A 57 10.44 -14.18 7.02
C PRO A 57 9.42 -13.10 7.41
N THR A 58 8.54 -13.38 8.37
CA THR A 58 7.53 -12.41 8.83
C THR A 58 8.20 -11.25 9.56
N LEU A 59 9.08 -11.55 10.51
CA LEU A 59 9.89 -10.55 11.20
C LEU A 59 10.78 -9.76 10.24
N LEU A 60 11.45 -10.44 9.31
CA LEU A 60 12.32 -9.83 8.30
C LEU A 60 11.57 -8.79 7.46
N THR A 61 10.37 -9.14 6.99
CA THR A 61 9.55 -8.26 6.15
C THR A 61 8.95 -7.10 6.94
N ALA A 62 8.64 -7.29 8.22
CA ALA A 62 8.23 -6.21 9.12
C ALA A 62 9.35 -5.19 9.34
N VAL A 63 10.60 -5.63 9.49
CA VAL A 63 11.77 -4.72 9.56
C VAL A 63 11.96 -3.95 8.25
N GLY A 64 11.85 -4.63 7.11
CA GLY A 64 11.97 -3.98 5.81
C GLY A 64 10.87 -2.93 5.57
N GLU A 65 9.62 -3.24 5.92
CA GLU A 65 8.52 -2.27 5.93
C GLU A 65 8.84 -1.08 6.84
N ARG A 66 9.34 -1.35 8.05
CA ARG A 66 9.72 -0.31 9.01
C ARG A 66 10.78 0.63 8.47
N PHE A 67 11.80 0.09 7.79
CA PHE A 67 12.84 0.89 7.17
C PHE A 67 12.27 1.80 6.07
N PHE A 68 11.38 1.29 5.21
CA PHE A 68 10.72 2.11 4.19
C PHE A 68 9.83 3.20 4.80
N ILE A 69 9.07 2.92 5.84
CA ILE A 69 8.27 3.93 6.54
C ILE A 69 9.17 5.10 6.98
N SER A 70 10.31 4.80 7.61
CA SER A 70 11.29 5.82 8.02
C SER A 70 11.89 6.57 6.82
N LEU A 71 12.29 5.86 5.76
CA LEU A 71 12.87 6.45 4.54
C LEU A 71 11.91 7.45 3.85
N TYR A 72 10.62 7.15 3.90
CA TYR A 72 9.55 8.00 3.38
C TYR A 72 8.96 8.93 4.44
N GLY A 73 9.60 9.08 5.60
CA GLY A 73 9.22 10.03 6.66
C GLY A 73 7.82 9.80 7.23
N GLY A 74 7.41 8.54 7.36
CA GLY A 74 6.22 8.13 8.08
C GLY A 74 6.44 8.03 9.59
N ASN A 75 5.35 7.86 10.32
CA ASN A 75 5.33 7.73 11.77
C ASN A 75 5.42 6.26 12.21
N LYS A 76 5.63 6.06 13.51
CA LYS A 76 5.79 4.72 14.07
C LYS A 76 4.54 3.82 13.97
N ASP A 77 3.37 4.42 13.90
CA ASP A 77 2.09 3.71 13.86
C ASP A 77 1.55 3.61 12.42
N ASP A 78 2.31 4.09 11.43
CA ASP A 78 1.94 3.97 10.03
C ASP A 78 2.23 2.55 9.52
N SER A 79 1.40 2.10 8.59
CA SER A 79 1.73 1.04 7.62
C SER A 79 2.17 1.67 6.31
N LEU A 80 2.84 0.92 5.43
CA LEU A 80 3.19 1.46 4.12
C LEU A 80 1.98 1.86 3.29
N ASP A 81 0.91 1.08 3.35
CA ASP A 81 -0.31 1.37 2.58
C ASP A 81 -1.02 2.64 3.11
N SER A 82 -1.09 2.82 4.43
CA SER A 82 -1.66 4.05 5.01
C SER A 82 -0.78 5.28 4.79
N LEU A 83 0.55 5.15 4.88
CA LEU A 83 1.50 6.20 4.53
C LEU A 83 1.40 6.57 3.04
N ARG A 84 1.29 5.58 2.16
CA ARG A 84 1.13 5.76 0.72
C ARG A 84 -0.17 6.50 0.41
N TYR A 85 -1.28 6.13 1.05
CA TYR A 85 -2.55 6.85 0.94
C TYR A 85 -2.43 8.31 1.38
N LYS A 86 -1.88 8.58 2.57
CA LYS A 86 -1.66 9.94 3.09
C LYS A 86 -0.81 10.79 2.13
N ARG A 87 0.27 10.20 1.57
CA ARG A 87 1.16 10.86 0.59
C ARG A 87 0.43 11.16 -0.71
N PHE A 88 -0.40 10.25 -1.20
CA PHE A 88 -1.21 10.49 -2.39
C PHE A 88 -2.24 11.59 -2.16
N ALA A 89 -3.02 11.51 -1.08
CA ALA A 89 -4.06 12.49 -0.77
C ALA A 89 -3.49 13.91 -0.64
N LYS A 90 -2.28 14.05 -0.08
CA LYS A 90 -1.54 15.32 -0.05
C LYS A 90 -1.00 15.79 -1.40
N SER A 91 -0.84 14.87 -2.36
CA SER A 91 -0.21 15.16 -3.64
C SER A 91 -1.22 15.42 -4.77
N VAL A 92 -2.45 14.91 -4.67
CA VAL A 92 -3.51 15.22 -5.64
C VAL A 92 -3.93 16.69 -5.63
N THR A 93 -3.62 17.43 -4.56
CA THR A 93 -3.81 18.89 -4.50
C THR A 93 -2.73 19.67 -5.27
N LYS A 94 -1.66 19.00 -5.72
CA LYS A 94 -0.54 19.63 -6.44
C LYS A 94 -0.76 19.58 -7.95
N ASN A 95 -0.31 20.62 -8.65
CA ASN A 95 -0.37 20.70 -10.11
C ASN A 95 0.50 19.64 -10.82
N THR A 96 1.56 19.17 -10.17
CA THR A 96 2.44 18.12 -10.68
C THR A 96 2.70 17.08 -9.61
N PHE A 97 2.43 15.82 -9.95
CA PHE A 97 2.66 14.69 -9.06
C PHE A 97 3.04 13.45 -9.88
N ASN A 98 4.05 12.72 -9.41
CA ASN A 98 4.49 11.47 -10.00
C ASN A 98 4.19 10.33 -9.02
N LEU A 99 3.34 9.38 -9.41
CA LEU A 99 2.97 8.22 -8.60
C LEU A 99 4.18 7.38 -8.19
N SER A 100 5.25 7.38 -8.99
CA SER A 100 6.48 6.64 -8.68
C SER A 100 7.20 7.17 -7.43
N SER A 101 6.95 8.43 -7.04
CA SER A 101 7.52 9.03 -5.82
C SER A 101 6.82 8.60 -4.52
N LEU A 102 5.72 7.85 -4.63
CA LEU A 102 5.03 7.31 -3.46
C LEU A 102 5.86 6.20 -2.79
N PRO A 103 5.68 5.97 -1.47
CA PRO A 103 6.21 4.78 -0.81
C PRO A 103 5.74 3.50 -1.50
N PRO A 104 6.52 2.41 -1.57
CA PRO A 104 6.04 1.14 -2.11
C PRO A 104 4.78 0.66 -1.38
N THR A 105 3.97 -0.19 -2.02
CA THR A 105 2.90 -0.90 -1.30
C THR A 105 3.51 -1.86 -0.28
N GLN A 106 2.77 -2.22 0.75
CA GLN A 106 3.24 -3.15 1.77
C GLN A 106 3.69 -4.50 1.16
N ASP A 107 2.95 -5.02 0.19
CA ASP A 107 3.33 -6.26 -0.50
C ASP A 107 4.58 -6.10 -1.38
N THR A 108 4.75 -4.95 -2.05
CA THR A 108 5.97 -4.67 -2.82
C THR A 108 7.19 -4.60 -1.90
N ALA A 109 7.07 -3.95 -0.74
CA ALA A 109 8.13 -3.88 0.26
C ALA A 109 8.46 -5.25 0.85
N ARG A 110 7.45 -6.10 1.10
CA ARG A 110 7.63 -7.49 1.52
C ARG A 110 8.48 -8.27 0.51
N LEU A 111 8.08 -8.28 -0.76
CA LEU A 111 8.80 -8.97 -1.84
C LEU A 111 10.23 -8.42 -2.01
N HIS A 112 10.40 -7.10 -1.92
CA HIS A 112 11.73 -6.48 -1.97
C HIS A 112 12.62 -6.94 -0.83
N SER A 113 12.10 -6.96 0.40
CA SER A 113 12.86 -7.37 1.59
C SER A 113 13.32 -8.83 1.50
N LEU A 114 12.48 -9.72 0.98
CA LEU A 114 12.84 -11.13 0.77
C LEU A 114 13.97 -11.29 -0.26
N ARG A 115 13.94 -10.53 -1.36
CA ARG A 115 15.04 -10.53 -2.34
C ARG A 115 16.32 -9.94 -1.78
N VAL A 116 16.22 -8.88 -0.97
CA VAL A 116 17.38 -8.28 -0.30
C VAL A 116 18.05 -9.30 0.60
N TYR A 117 17.26 -10.03 1.40
CA TYR A 117 17.79 -11.08 2.25
C TYR A 117 18.50 -12.16 1.44
N HIS A 118 17.84 -12.70 0.40
CA HIS A 118 18.45 -13.69 -0.50
C HIS A 118 19.79 -13.20 -1.08
N GLN A 119 19.83 -11.94 -1.54
CA GLN A 119 21.05 -11.36 -2.09
C GLN A 119 22.15 -11.22 -1.03
N VAL A 120 21.82 -10.73 0.16
CA VAL A 120 22.79 -10.58 1.26
C VAL A 120 23.35 -11.94 1.69
N GLN A 121 22.48 -12.95 1.85
CA GLN A 121 22.91 -14.30 2.21
C GLN A 121 23.82 -14.92 1.15
N SER A 122 23.54 -14.68 -0.14
CA SER A 122 24.41 -15.13 -1.22
C SER A 122 25.82 -14.51 -1.15
N TRP A 123 25.92 -13.23 -0.78
CA TRP A 123 27.23 -12.57 -0.56
C TRP A 123 27.96 -13.09 0.67
N LEU A 124 27.23 -13.56 1.68
CA LEU A 124 27.79 -14.20 2.87
C LEU A 124 28.20 -15.67 2.63
N GLY A 125 27.95 -16.21 1.44
CA GLY A 125 28.26 -17.60 1.09
C GLY A 125 27.19 -18.62 1.51
N ASN A 126 26.04 -18.15 1.99
CA ASN A 126 24.93 -19.02 2.39
C ASN A 126 24.04 -19.30 1.16
N TYR A 127 24.09 -20.53 0.67
CA TYR A 127 23.28 -20.94 -0.47
C TYR A 127 21.81 -21.09 -0.07
N ASN A 128 20.95 -20.39 -0.80
CA ASN A 128 19.50 -20.51 -0.71
C ASN A 128 18.93 -20.61 -2.14
N ASP A 129 17.98 -21.54 -2.37
CA ASP A 129 17.30 -21.63 -3.67
C ASP A 129 16.53 -20.33 -3.93
N PRO A 130 16.81 -19.59 -5.02
CA PRO A 130 16.08 -18.37 -5.34
C PRO A 130 14.55 -18.54 -5.36
N GLN A 131 14.05 -19.74 -5.71
CA GLN A 131 12.61 -20.00 -5.77
C GLN A 131 11.91 -19.95 -4.40
N ASP A 132 12.64 -20.22 -3.32
CA ASP A 132 12.14 -20.04 -1.95
C ASP A 132 12.07 -18.56 -1.55
N TRP A 133 12.78 -17.69 -2.30
CA TRP A 133 12.95 -16.27 -2.01
C TRP A 133 12.36 -15.39 -3.09
N VAL A 134 11.13 -15.69 -3.48
CA VAL A 134 10.27 -14.90 -4.38
C VAL A 134 10.87 -14.66 -5.76
N TRP A 135 11.61 -15.65 -6.26
CA TRP A 135 11.94 -15.79 -7.69
C TRP A 135 11.13 -16.92 -8.29
N LYS A 136 10.89 -16.85 -9.60
CA LYS A 136 10.23 -17.90 -10.36
C LYS A 136 11.12 -18.30 -11.54
N LYS A 137 11.36 -19.59 -11.68
CA LYS A 137 12.18 -20.15 -12.76
C LYS A 137 11.33 -20.37 -14.01
N TYR A 138 11.81 -19.85 -15.14
CA TYR A 138 11.27 -20.05 -16.48
C TYR A 138 12.40 -20.57 -17.37
N GLY A 139 12.51 -21.90 -17.49
CA GLY A 139 13.66 -22.53 -18.15
C GLY A 139 14.95 -22.25 -17.40
N GLN A 140 15.88 -21.53 -18.03
CA GLN A 140 17.16 -21.09 -17.43
C GLN A 140 17.11 -19.66 -16.87
N ILE A 141 15.97 -18.97 -16.97
CA ILE A 141 15.83 -17.58 -16.55
C ILE A 141 15.12 -17.54 -15.19
N LEU A 142 15.65 -16.75 -14.26
CA LEU A 142 14.98 -16.40 -13.02
C LEU A 142 14.30 -15.04 -13.19
N MET A 143 12.98 -15.01 -12.93
CA MET A 143 12.19 -13.78 -12.96
C MET A 143 11.70 -13.46 -11.55
N PRO A 144 11.80 -12.20 -11.09
CA PRO A 144 11.30 -11.84 -9.77
C PRO A 144 9.78 -11.96 -9.76
N ILE A 145 9.23 -12.53 -8.69
CA ILE A 145 7.78 -12.49 -8.46
C ILE A 145 7.41 -11.03 -8.17
N GLN A 146 6.45 -10.53 -8.96
CA GLN A 146 5.90 -9.18 -8.84
C GLN A 146 4.61 -9.22 -8.00
N SER A 147 4.28 -8.09 -7.37
CA SER A 147 3.01 -7.96 -6.64
C SER A 147 1.83 -8.13 -7.58
N SER A 148 0.85 -8.95 -7.18
CA SER A 148 -0.44 -9.07 -7.86
C SER A 148 -1.46 -8.03 -7.39
N LYS A 149 -1.15 -7.28 -6.33
CA LYS A 149 -2.04 -6.27 -5.77
C LYS A 149 -2.07 -5.02 -6.65
N PRO A 150 -3.19 -4.28 -6.69
CA PRO A 150 -3.24 -3.04 -7.44
C PRO A 150 -2.18 -2.05 -6.91
N PRO A 151 -1.59 -1.21 -7.78
CA PRO A 151 -0.53 -0.27 -7.40
C PRO A 151 -1.01 0.81 -6.40
N ALA A 152 -2.31 0.94 -6.23
CA ALA A 152 -2.98 1.83 -5.29
C ALA A 152 -4.40 1.29 -5.00
N PRO A 153 -5.02 1.67 -3.87
CA PRO A 153 -6.42 1.36 -3.61
C PRO A 153 -7.32 1.79 -4.78
N PRO A 154 -8.36 1.02 -5.14
CA PRO A 154 -9.24 1.33 -6.27
C PRO A 154 -9.87 2.73 -6.20
N GLU A 155 -10.21 3.20 -5.00
CA GLU A 155 -10.77 4.53 -4.74
C GLU A 155 -9.78 5.63 -5.14
N LEU A 156 -8.49 5.37 -4.92
CA LEU A 156 -7.39 6.25 -5.30
C LEU A 156 -7.28 6.36 -6.82
N LEU A 157 -7.41 5.21 -7.52
CA LEU A 157 -7.31 5.13 -8.96
C LEU A 157 -8.47 5.87 -9.66
N LYS A 158 -9.66 5.87 -9.03
CA LYS A 158 -10.82 6.65 -9.50
C LYS A 158 -10.56 8.17 -9.49
N LEU A 159 -9.64 8.65 -8.66
CA LEU A 159 -9.27 10.07 -8.55
C LEU A 159 -8.14 10.50 -9.50
N ILE A 160 -7.55 9.57 -10.27
CA ILE A 160 -6.49 9.88 -11.22
C ILE A 160 -7.11 10.21 -12.58
N PHE A 161 -7.10 11.49 -12.92
CA PHE A 161 -7.57 11.98 -14.21
C PHE A 161 -6.45 12.65 -15.01
N CYS A 162 -6.42 12.40 -16.32
CA CYS A 162 -5.59 13.17 -17.24
C CYS A 162 -6.32 14.43 -17.71
N ARG A 163 -5.55 15.45 -18.09
CA ARG A 163 -6.08 16.68 -18.74
C ARG A 163 -5.93 16.63 -20.27
N CYS A 164 -5.77 15.42 -20.82
CA CYS A 164 -5.56 15.23 -22.25
C CYS A 164 -6.80 15.67 -23.04
N LYS A 165 -6.60 16.47 -24.10
CA LYS A 165 -7.70 16.93 -24.97
C LYS A 165 -8.35 15.82 -25.81
N GLY A 166 -7.77 14.62 -25.83
CA GLY A 166 -8.21 13.47 -26.62
C GLY A 166 -7.03 12.55 -26.96
N ASN A 167 -7.33 11.40 -27.58
CA ASN A 167 -6.39 10.40 -28.11
C ASN A 167 -5.39 9.76 -27.11
N CYS A 168 -5.30 10.23 -25.86
CA CYS A 168 -4.50 9.71 -24.73
C CYS A 168 -3.28 8.81 -25.09
N GLY A 169 -2.43 9.34 -25.97
CA GLY A 169 -1.24 8.65 -26.49
C GLY A 169 -0.08 8.64 -25.49
N ALA A 170 1.16 8.55 -25.98
CA ALA A 170 2.37 8.42 -25.15
C ALA A 170 2.58 9.55 -24.12
N MET A 171 2.02 10.73 -24.38
CA MET A 171 2.10 11.89 -23.49
C MET A 171 1.06 11.90 -22.36
N CYS A 172 0.10 10.97 -22.36
CA CYS A 172 -0.94 10.91 -21.35
C CYS A 172 -0.37 10.60 -19.96
N GLY A 173 -0.74 11.41 -18.97
CA GLY A 173 -0.33 11.23 -17.58
C GLY A 173 -0.76 9.87 -17.01
N CYS A 174 -2.00 9.44 -17.26
CA CYS A 174 -2.50 8.12 -16.85
C CYS A 174 -1.67 7.00 -17.48
N ARG A 175 -1.39 7.06 -18.80
CA ARG A 175 -0.62 6.03 -19.51
C ARG A 175 0.83 5.95 -19.01
N LYS A 176 1.49 7.09 -18.80
CA LYS A 176 2.85 7.15 -18.21
C LYS A 176 2.89 6.58 -16.79
N ALA A 177 1.79 6.73 -16.05
CA ALA A 177 1.58 6.12 -14.75
C ALA A 177 1.25 4.61 -14.80
N GLY A 178 1.15 4.00 -15.99
CA GLY A 178 0.75 2.61 -16.17
C GLY A 178 -0.74 2.35 -15.92
N LEU A 179 -1.58 3.41 -15.98
CA LEU A 179 -3.00 3.34 -15.68
C LEU A 179 -3.85 3.60 -16.94
N LYS A 180 -5.04 2.99 -16.98
CA LYS A 180 -6.10 3.35 -17.92
C LYS A 180 -6.76 4.67 -17.51
N CYS A 181 -7.19 5.46 -18.48
CA CYS A 181 -7.99 6.66 -18.24
C CYS A 181 -9.40 6.27 -17.81
N SER A 182 -9.89 6.89 -16.75
CA SER A 182 -11.28 6.78 -16.29
C SER A 182 -12.19 7.75 -17.08
N ALA A 183 -13.50 7.51 -17.01
CA ALA A 183 -14.51 8.40 -17.62
C ALA A 183 -14.51 9.82 -17.01
N VAL A 184 -13.99 9.98 -15.78
CA VAL A 184 -13.85 11.28 -15.10
C VAL A 184 -12.61 12.07 -15.55
N CYS A 185 -11.89 11.63 -16.59
CA CYS A 185 -10.76 12.39 -17.14
C CYS A 185 -11.24 13.69 -17.81
N LEU A 186 -10.82 14.82 -17.23
CA LEU A 186 -11.35 16.18 -17.45
C LEU A 186 -11.72 16.54 -18.90
N ASN A 187 -10.89 16.17 -19.87
CA ASN A 187 -11.03 16.62 -21.26
C ASN A 187 -11.23 15.49 -22.27
N CYS A 188 -10.95 14.23 -21.93
CA CYS A 188 -11.13 13.13 -22.87
C CYS A 188 -12.44 12.37 -22.66
N SER A 189 -13.01 12.43 -21.45
CA SER A 189 -14.29 11.80 -21.02
C SER A 189 -14.47 10.32 -21.41
N GLY A 190 -13.41 9.64 -21.83
CA GLY A 190 -13.48 8.31 -22.42
C GLY A 190 -13.80 8.30 -23.93
N GLU A 191 -14.54 9.26 -24.46
CA GLU A 191 -15.10 9.23 -25.82
C GLU A 191 -14.04 9.21 -26.94
N THR A 192 -12.99 10.03 -26.81
CA THR A 192 -11.88 10.09 -27.80
C THR A 192 -10.61 9.44 -27.28
N CYS A 193 -10.70 8.66 -26.19
CA CYS A 193 -9.56 8.21 -25.41
C CYS A 193 -9.07 6.82 -25.86
N SER A 194 -7.91 6.76 -26.52
CA SER A 194 -7.25 5.47 -26.84
C SER A 194 -6.73 4.69 -25.62
N ASN A 195 -6.84 5.26 -24.41
CA ASN A 195 -6.38 4.66 -23.16
C ASN A 195 -7.53 4.41 -22.17
N ILE A 196 -8.80 4.37 -22.62
CA ILE A 196 -9.95 4.17 -21.74
C ILE A 196 -9.89 2.81 -21.02
N MET A 197 -10.44 2.76 -19.81
CA MET A 197 -10.75 1.52 -19.10
C MET A 197 -11.95 0.84 -19.77
N GLU A 198 -11.85 -0.45 -20.11
CA GLU A 198 -13.01 -1.19 -20.63
C GLU A 198 -14.08 -1.33 -19.55
N ILE A 199 -15.29 -0.86 -19.86
CA ILE A 199 -16.45 -0.83 -18.95
C ILE A 199 -16.91 -2.25 -18.58
N SER A 200 -16.63 -3.24 -19.44
CA SER A 200 -16.96 -4.66 -19.23
C SER A 200 -16.48 -5.23 -17.89
N LYS A 201 -15.38 -4.71 -17.31
CA LYS A 201 -14.83 -5.17 -16.03
C LYS A 201 -15.52 -4.60 -14.78
N LEU A 202 -16.41 -3.62 -14.91
CA LEU A 202 -17.12 -3.01 -13.77
C LEU A 202 -18.49 -3.63 -13.52
N ILE A 203 -18.98 -4.49 -14.42
CA ILE A 203 -20.33 -5.06 -14.35
C ILE A 203 -20.32 -6.42 -13.63
N GLU A 204 -19.16 -7.09 -13.51
CA GLU A 204 -19.03 -8.42 -12.89
C GLU A 204 -18.97 -8.40 -11.34
N GLU A 205 -19.01 -7.23 -10.68
CA GLU A 205 -19.03 -7.14 -9.20
C GLU A 205 -20.42 -6.86 -8.60
N ASN A 206 -21.49 -6.90 -9.41
CA ASN A 206 -22.86 -6.83 -8.92
C ASN A 206 -23.55 -8.22 -8.93
N ASP A 207 -22.93 -9.22 -8.31
CA ASP A 207 -23.68 -10.37 -7.81
C ASP A 207 -24.23 -10.03 -6.42
N PHE A 208 -25.14 -9.05 -6.38
CA PHE A 208 -26.18 -9.01 -5.36
C PHE A 208 -27.23 -10.05 -5.79
N GLU A 209 -27.05 -11.31 -5.39
CA GLU A 209 -28.16 -12.26 -5.40
C GLU A 209 -29.13 -11.86 -4.29
N ASP A 210 -30.08 -11.00 -4.67
CA ASP A 210 -31.26 -10.64 -3.90
C ASP A 210 -32.32 -11.73 -4.11
N GLU A 211 -32.22 -12.85 -3.38
CA GLU A 211 -33.33 -13.80 -3.28
C GLU A 211 -34.34 -13.29 -2.23
N LEU A 212 -35.41 -12.67 -2.72
CA LEU A 212 -36.66 -12.53 -1.98
C LEU A 212 -37.68 -13.51 -2.57
N PRO A 213 -38.20 -14.47 -1.78
CA PRO A 213 -39.66 -14.51 -1.55
C PRO A 213 -40.00 -15.13 -0.16
N THR A 214 -41.15 -15.00 0.50
CA THR A 214 -42.53 -14.78 0.08
C THR A 214 -43.37 -14.49 1.35
N MET A 215 -44.43 -13.68 1.23
CA MET A 215 -45.45 -13.53 2.28
C MET A 215 -46.30 -14.80 2.41
N THR A 216 -46.40 -15.39 3.60
CA THR A 216 -47.38 -16.44 3.92
C THR A 216 -48.50 -15.90 4.82
N PRO A 217 -49.79 -16.12 4.50
CA PRO A 217 -50.91 -15.64 5.33
C PRO A 217 -51.15 -16.48 6.59
N LEU A 218 -51.70 -15.81 7.61
CA LEU A 218 -52.06 -16.31 8.95
C LEU A 218 -52.83 -17.65 8.97
N HIS A 219 -52.48 -18.48 9.94
CA HIS A 219 -53.43 -19.26 10.75
C HIS A 219 -53.01 -19.19 12.23
N SER A 220 -53.92 -18.67 13.07
CA SER A 220 -54.00 -18.91 14.53
C SER A 220 -54.97 -20.10 14.78
N PRO A 221 -55.13 -20.70 15.98
CA PRO A 221 -54.84 -20.25 17.37
C PRO A 221 -54.05 -21.31 18.20
N SER A 222 -53.70 -21.22 19.50
CA SER A 222 -54.35 -20.67 20.69
C SER A 222 -53.41 -20.71 21.92
N PHE A 223 -53.50 -19.67 22.75
CA PHE A 223 -53.41 -19.57 24.23
C PHE A 223 -52.33 -20.34 25.03
N LEU A 224 -51.48 -19.60 25.77
CA LEU A 224 -51.62 -19.46 27.23
C LEU A 224 -50.78 -18.29 27.81
N ASN A 225 -51.36 -17.71 28.86
CA ASN A 225 -51.05 -16.46 29.56
C ASN A 225 -49.71 -16.44 30.33
N ASN A 226 -49.16 -15.24 30.54
CA ASN A 226 -49.09 -14.61 31.88
C ASN A 226 -48.52 -13.17 31.86
N SER A 227 -49.37 -12.22 32.27
CA SER A 227 -49.19 -11.21 33.33
C SER A 227 -48.04 -10.18 33.29
N ILE A 228 -48.40 -8.97 32.80
CA ILE A 228 -48.33 -7.63 33.41
C ILE A 228 -47.27 -7.32 34.50
N SER A 229 -46.43 -6.30 34.25
CA SER A 229 -46.35 -5.09 35.09
C SER A 229 -45.64 -3.93 34.38
N GLU A 230 -46.34 -2.79 34.31
CA GLU A 230 -45.93 -1.49 33.79
C GLU A 230 -44.99 -0.72 34.76
N ALA A 231 -44.11 0.12 34.21
CA ALA A 231 -43.74 1.41 34.82
C ALA A 231 -43.23 2.38 33.74
N GLN A 232 -43.78 3.61 33.78
CA GLN A 232 -43.63 4.74 32.86
C GLN A 232 -42.38 5.63 33.13
N PRO A 233 -42.06 6.62 32.25
CA PRO A 233 -40.73 7.22 32.09
C PRO A 233 -40.53 8.65 32.65
N ASP A 234 -39.32 9.20 32.38
CA ASP A 234 -38.88 10.61 32.30
C ASP A 234 -38.39 11.33 33.59
N PRO A 235 -37.52 12.40 33.51
CA PRO A 235 -37.35 13.32 32.38
C PRO A 235 -35.92 13.82 32.01
N GLU A 236 -35.92 14.61 30.92
CA GLU A 236 -34.90 15.43 30.27
C GLU A 236 -33.99 16.30 31.14
N SER A 237 -32.79 16.60 30.60
CA SER A 237 -32.20 17.96 30.69
C SER A 237 -31.31 18.27 29.47
N GLN A 238 -31.59 19.40 28.80
CA GLN A 238 -30.75 20.04 27.77
C GLN A 238 -29.85 21.16 28.39
N PRO A 239 -29.19 22.05 27.62
CA PRO A 239 -27.87 21.87 27.03
C PRO A 239 -26.84 22.94 27.49
N GLY A 240 -25.55 22.59 27.52
CA GLY A 240 -24.45 23.49 27.90
C GLY A 240 -23.67 24.06 26.71
N THR A 241 -23.11 25.25 26.89
CA THR A 241 -22.80 26.27 25.88
C THR A 241 -21.41 26.23 25.24
N SER A 242 -21.39 26.80 24.02
CA SER A 242 -20.26 27.31 23.22
C SER A 242 -19.08 27.92 23.98
N LYS A 243 -17.83 27.58 23.59
CA LYS A 243 -16.71 28.52 23.43
C LYS A 243 -15.73 28.11 22.31
N ARG A 244 -15.60 28.98 21.31
CA ARG A 244 -14.41 29.15 20.45
C ARG A 244 -13.18 29.47 21.31
N LEU A 245 -12.02 28.94 20.96
CA LEU A 245 -10.73 29.59 21.20
C LEU A 245 -9.84 29.45 19.97
N ARG A 246 -9.42 30.61 19.48
CA ARG A 246 -8.43 30.85 18.43
C ARG A 246 -7.36 31.70 19.10
N THR A 247 -6.10 31.30 19.05
CA THR A 247 -4.98 32.18 19.40
C THR A 247 -3.75 31.82 18.58
N GLN A 248 -3.34 32.87 17.84
CA GLN A 248 -2.00 33.31 17.42
C GLN A 248 -1.02 32.31 16.82
#